data_AF-A0A7H4MNF9-F1
#
_entry.id   AF-A0A7H4MNF9-F1
#
_cell.length_a   1.000
_cell.length_b   1.000
_cell.length_c   1.000
_cell.angle_alpha   90.00
_cell.angle_beta   90.00
_cell.angle_gamma   90.00
#
_symmetry.space_group_name_H-M   'P 1'
#
loop_
_entity.id
_entity.type
_entity.pdbx_description
1 polymer ?
#
loop_
_entity_poly.entity_id
_entity_poly.type
_entity_poly.pdbx_seq_one_letter_code
_entity_poly.pdbx_strand_id
1 'polypeptide(L)' 'MFTPEFLQAYADELQMLYQQYADDKEKLAQLKALWQYAQDIV' A
#
# COMPACT_ATOMS: atom_id res chain seq x y z
N MET A 1 16.40 3.02 -1.76
CA MET A 1 16.15 1.63 -1.35
C MET A 1 14.92 1.64 -0.49
N PHE A 2 13.88 0.89 -0.85
CA PHE A 2 12.79 0.62 0.09
C PHE A 2 13.43 -0.10 1.27
N THR A 3 13.46 0.54 2.44
CA THR A 3 13.96 -0.09 3.66
C THR A 3 12.79 -0.79 4.35
N PRO A 4 13.03 -1.81 5.19
CA PRO A 4 11.97 -2.46 5.96
C PRO A 4 11.14 -1.48 6.81
N GLU A 5 11.76 -0.40 7.30
CA GLU A 5 11.08 0.69 8.00
C GLU A 5 10.10 1.46 7.10
N PHE A 6 10.46 1.65 5.82
CA PHE A 6 9.60 2.29 4.83
C PHE A 6 8.41 1.39 4.48
N LEU A 7 8.62 0.07 4.36
CA LEU A 7 7.54 -0.90 4.15
C LEU A 7 6.57 -0.93 5.33
N GLN A 8 7.05 -0.82 6.57
CA GLN A 8 6.17 -0.76 7.74
C GLN A 8 5.33 0.52 7.76
N ALA A 9 5.94 1.68 7.56
CA ALA A 9 5.19 2.94 7.49
C ALA A 9 4.19 2.94 6.32
N TYR A 10 4.60 2.38 5.18
CA TYR A 10 3.76 2.25 4.00
C TYR A 10 2.59 1.29 4.24
N ALA A 11 2.80 0.16 4.93
CA ALA A 11 1.75 -0.78 5.30
C ALA A 11 0.71 -0.15 6.23
N ASP A 12 1.15 0.63 7.20
CA ASP A 12 0.27 1.33 8.16
C ASP A 12 -0.62 2.36 7.44
N GLU A 13 -0.02 3.18 6.57
CA GLU A 13 -0.76 4.10 5.69
C GLU A 13 -1.70 3.37 4.74
N LEU A 14 -1.23 2.29 4.11
CA LEU A 14 -2.06 1.50 3.19
C LEU A 14 -3.27 0.92 3.89
N GLN A 15 -3.13 0.46 5.13
CA GLN A 15 -4.22 -0.10 5.91
C GLN A 15 -5.29 0.96 6.24
N MET A 16 -4.88 2.17 6.60
CA MET A 16 -5.80 3.31 6.75
C MET A 16 -6.50 3.66 5.44
N LEU A 17 -5.75 3.73 4.33
CA LEU A 17 -6.29 4.03 3.01
C LEU A 17 -7.20 2.91 2.49
N TYR A 18 -6.90 1.64 2.77
CA TYR A 18 -7.74 0.49 2.42
C TYR A 18 -9.09 0.53 3.13
N GLN A 19 -9.11 0.94 4.40
CA GLN A 19 -10.33 1.12 5.16
C GLN A 19 -11.14 2.32 4.65
N GLN A 20 -10.47 3.44 4.37
CA GLN A 20 -11.12 4.66 3.89
C GLN A 20 -11.69 4.51 2.46
N TYR A 21 -10.97 3.79 1.59
CA TYR A 21 -11.37 3.51 0.22
C TYR A 21 -11.98 2.12 0.04
N ALA A 22 -12.51 1.50 1.12
CA ALA A 22 -13.06 0.15 1.07
C ALA A 22 -14.22 0.00 0.06
N ASP A 23 -14.96 1.07 -0.21
CA ASP A 23 -16.04 1.13 -1.19
C ASP A 23 -15.55 1.48 -2.61
N ASP A 24 -14.35 2.06 -2.72
CA ASP A 24 -13.72 2.53 -3.95
C ASP A 24 -12.79 1.45 -4.54
N LYS A 25 -13.37 0.55 -5.35
CA LYS A 25 -12.66 -0.58 -5.97
C LYS A 25 -11.47 -0.16 -6.85
N GLU A 26 -11.54 0.98 -7.52
CA GLU A 26 -10.44 1.52 -8.34
C GLU A 26 -9.26 1.97 -7.47
N LYS A 27 -9.53 2.69 -6.37
CA LYS A 27 -8.50 3.09 -5.41
C LYS A 27 -7.88 1.89 -4.72
N LEU A 28 -8.69 0.90 -4.34
CA LEU A 28 -8.23 -0.36 -3.76
C LEU A 28 -7.27 -1.11 -4.70
N ALA A 29 -7.59 -1.15 -6.00
CA ALA A 29 -6.74 -1.77 -7.00
C ALA A 29 -5.40 -1.03 -7.15
N GLN A 30 -5.42 0.31 -7.16
CA GLN A 30 -4.20 1.12 -7.19
C GLN A 30 -3.34 0.95 -5.93
N LEU A 31 -3.96 1.00 -4.74
CA LEU A 31 -3.29 0.77 -3.45
C LEU A 31 -2.58 -0.59 -3.44
N LYS A 32 -3.29 -1.64 -3.88
CA LYS A 32 -2.74 -2.98 -3.97
C LYS A 32 -1.59 -3.08 -4.97
N ALA A 33 -1.70 -2.44 -6.14
CA ALA A 33 -0.64 -2.41 -7.14
C ALA A 33 0.62 -1.68 -6.63
N LEU A 34 0.44 -0.57 -5.92
CA LEU A 34 1.55 0.17 -5.31
C LEU A 34 2.24 -0.64 -4.19
N TRP A 35 1.48 -1.36 -3.36
CA TRP A 35 2.03 -2.30 -2.38
C TRP A 35 2.85 -3.40 -3.04
N GLN A 36 2.31 -3.97 -4.11
CA GLN A 36 2.96 -5.07 -4.82
C GLN A 36 4.25 -4.62 -5.52
N TYR A 37 4.26 -3.40 -6.07
CA TYR A 37 5.46 -2.76 -6.60
C TYR A 37 6.49 -2.48 -5.49
N ALA A 38 6.07 -1.98 -4.33
CA ALA A 38 6.96 -1.75 -3.19
C ALA A 38 7.60 -3.06 -2.68
N GLN A 39 6.88 -4.19 -2.73
CA GLN A 39 7.43 -5.51 -2.41
C GLN A 39 8.38 -6.05 -3.48
N ASP A 40 8.15 -5.75 -4.76
CA ASP A 40 8.98 -6.23 -5.88
C ASP A 40 10.35 -5.54 -5.94
N ILE A 41 10.42 -4.29 -5.48
CA ILE A 41 11.65 -3.49 -5.47
C ILE A 41 12.54 -3.76 -4.23
N VAL A 42 12.00 -4.40 -3.19
CA VAL A 42 12.70 -4.63 -1.91
C VAL A 42 13.56 -5.89 -1.91
#